data_AF-A0A2V2RN89-F1
#
_entry.id   AF-A0A2V2RN89-F1
#
_cell.length_a   1.000
_cell.length_b   1.000
_cell.length_c   1.000
_cell.angle_alpha   90.00
_cell.angle_beta   90.00
_cell.angle_gamma   90.00
#
_symmetry.space_group_name_H-M   'P 1'
#
loop_
_entity.id
_entity.type
_entity.pdbx_description
1 polymer ?
#
loop_
_entity_poly.entity_id
_entity_poly.type
_entity_poly.pdbx_seq_one_letter_code
_entity_poly.pdbx_strand_id
1 'polypeptide(L)'
;VILGSIISGAPFLGLLGTVWGVMDAFGNIALQSSTSLQNLAPGVSGALLTTVAALLVAIPAVFGYNYLLSQTKQMVVDLENFASALIDQIELELHE
;
A
#
# COMPACT_ATOMS: atom_id res chain seq x y z
N VAL A 1 -6.64 6.96 -6.16
CA VAL A 1 -7.43 6.45 -5.01
C VAL A 1 -7.18 4.96 -4.77
N ILE A 2 -7.42 4.08 -5.75
CA ILE A 2 -7.28 2.62 -5.58
C ILE A 2 -5.89 2.20 -5.05
N LEU A 3 -4.79 2.63 -5.68
CA LEU A 3 -3.43 2.31 -5.22
C LEU A 3 -3.16 2.87 -3.81
N GLY A 4 -3.58 4.10 -3.52
CA GLY A 4 -3.45 4.72 -2.20
C GLY A 4 -4.16 3.92 -1.11
N SER A 5 -5.37 3.42 -1.39
CA SER A 5 -6.12 2.56 -0.47
C SER A 5 -5.47 1.19 -0.27
N ILE A 6 -4.82 0.62 -1.30
CA ILE A 6 -4.09 -0.65 -1.17
C ILE A 6 -2.84 -0.46 -0.31
N ILE A 7 -2.10 0.64 -0.49
CA ILE A 7 -0.91 0.96 0.30
C ILE A 7 -1.24 1.07 1.78
N SER A 8 -2.33 1.78 2.12
CA SER A 8 -2.74 1.94 3.52
C SER A 8 -3.43 0.71 4.07
N GLY A 9 -4.21 -0.01 3.27
CA GLY A 9 -5.03 -1.14 3.72
C GLY A 9 -4.29 -2.47 3.82
N ALA A 10 -3.36 -2.77 2.90
CA ALA A 10 -2.68 -4.07 2.86
C ALA A 10 -1.92 -4.41 4.16
N PRO A 11 -1.14 -3.48 4.77
CA PRO A 11 -0.47 -3.77 6.04
C PRO A 11 -1.43 -4.11 7.18
N PHE A 12 -2.60 -3.46 7.24
CA PHE A 12 -3.62 -3.76 8.25
C PHE A 12 -4.24 -5.14 8.05
N LEU A 13 -4.41 -5.60 6.80
CA LEU A 13 -4.82 -6.98 6.52
C LEU A 13 -3.76 -7.99 6.98
N GLY A 14 -2.47 -7.68 6.81
CA GLY A 14 -1.37 -8.49 7.31
C GLY A 14 -1.37 -8.61 8.85
N LEU A 15 -1.58 -7.48 9.54
CA LEU A 15 -1.70 -7.41 11.00
C LEU A 15 -2.95 -8.15 11.51
N LEU A 16 -4.09 -8.04 10.82
CA LEU A 16 -5.27 -8.83 11.16
C LEU A 16 -4.96 -10.32 11.06
N GLY A 17 -4.27 -10.74 10.01
CA GLY A 17 -3.84 -12.13 9.82
C GLY A 17 -2.91 -12.63 10.93
N THR A 18 -1.97 -11.80 11.41
CA THR A 18 -1.09 -12.21 12.52
C THR A 18 -1.86 -12.41 13.80
N VAL A 19 -2.76 -11.48 14.14
CA VAL A 19 -3.59 -11.56 15.36
C VAL A 19 -4.47 -12.79 15.30
N TRP A 20 -5.11 -13.06 14.16
CA TRP A 20 -5.94 -14.25 13.99
C TRP A 20 -5.13 -15.55 14.11
N GLY A 21 -3.99 -15.65 13.43
CA GLY A 21 -3.15 -16.85 13.46
C GLY A 21 -2.57 -17.13 14.85
N VAL A 22 -2.19 -16.09 15.58
CA VAL A 22 -1.73 -16.23 16.97
C VAL A 22 -2.88 -16.66 17.88
N MET A 23 -4.07 -16.08 17.73
CA MET A 23 -5.27 -16.48 18.48
C MET A 23 -5.61 -17.96 18.28
N ASP A 24 -5.60 -18.43 17.04
CA ASP A 24 -5.86 -19.84 16.70
C ASP A 24 -4.80 -20.77 17.29
N ALA A 25 -3.51 -20.39 17.20
CA ALA A 25 -2.40 -21.15 17.78
C ALA A 25 -2.55 -21.35 19.30
N PHE A 26 -2.94 -20.29 20.02
CA PHE A 26 -3.19 -20.37 21.47
C PHE A 26 -4.47 -21.15 21.81
N GLY A 27 -5.53 -21.03 21.00
CA GLY A 27 -6.76 -21.79 21.18
C GLY A 27 -6.55 -23.31 21.08
N ASN A 28 -5.73 -23.75 20.11
CA ASN A 28 -5.40 -25.16 19.92
C ASN A 28 -4.57 -25.75 21.07
N ILE A 29 -3.74 -24.94 21.73
CA ILE A 29 -2.97 -25.37 22.91
C ILE A 29 -3.85 -25.43 24.16
N ALA A 30 -4.82 -24.53 24.32
CA ALA A 30 -5.73 -24.54 25.46
C ALA A 30 -6.57 -25.83 25.57
N LEU A 31 -6.77 -26.54 24.45
CA LEU A 31 -7.47 -27.82 24.38
C LEU A 31 -6.54 -29.03 24.61
N GLN A 32 -5.22 -28.83 24.63
CA GLN A 32 -4.23 -29.88 24.79
C GLN A 32 -3.76 -29.98 26.25
N SER A 33 -3.65 -31.20 26.76
CA SER A 33 -3.20 -31.49 28.13
C SER A 33 -1.69 -31.33 28.34
N SER A 34 -0.90 -31.25 27.27
CA SER A 34 0.55 -30.98 27.32
C SER A 34 0.88 -29.70 26.57
N THR A 35 1.35 -28.68 27.28
CA THR A 35 1.78 -27.40 26.72
C THR A 35 3.26 -27.48 26.34
N SER A 36 3.56 -27.65 25.04
CA SER A 36 4.93 -27.53 24.53
C SER A 36 5.06 -26.33 23.61
N LEU A 37 6.19 -25.61 23.69
CA LEU A 37 6.47 -24.47 22.83
C LEU A 37 6.60 -24.91 21.35
N GLN A 38 7.00 -26.16 21.12
CA GLN A 38 7.06 -26.77 19.80
C GLN A 38 5.69 -26.85 19.14
N ASN A 39 4.60 -26.99 19.90
CA ASN A 39 3.24 -27.02 19.36
C ASN A 39 2.75 -25.62 18.93
N LEU A 40 3.33 -24.55 19.45
CA LEU A 40 2.98 -23.15 19.08
C LEU A 40 3.72 -22.69 17.82
N ALA A 41 4.95 -23.19 17.60
CA ALA A 41 5.85 -22.72 16.55
C ALA A 41 5.24 -22.69 15.13
N PRO A 42 4.45 -23.69 14.69
CA PRO A 42 3.83 -23.66 13.36
C PRO A 42 2.74 -22.58 13.21
N GLY A 43 1.95 -22.33 14.26
CA GLY A 43 0.88 -21.33 14.20
C GLY A 43 1.42 -19.90 14.17
N VAL A 44 2.49 -19.63 14.92
CA VAL A 44 3.15 -18.32 14.93
C VAL A 44 3.91 -18.05 13.62
N SER A 45 4.56 -19.06 13.02
CA SER A 45 5.21 -18.87 11.72
C SER A 45 4.20 -18.59 10.61
N GLY A 46 3.05 -19.26 10.63
CA GLY A 46 1.92 -18.97 9.73
C GLY A 46 1.39 -17.54 9.91
N ALA A 47 1.28 -17.08 11.17
CA ALA A 47 0.91 -15.70 11.47
C ALA A 47 1.93 -14.70 10.88
N LEU A 48 3.23 -14.93 11.04
CA LEU A 48 4.26 -14.04 10.48
C LEU A 48 4.23 -13.98 8.94
N LEU A 49 3.90 -15.10 8.28
CA LEU A 49 3.80 -15.16 6.83
C LEU A 49 2.73 -14.20 6.28
N THR A 50 1.62 -13.98 6.99
CA THR A 50 0.57 -13.05 6.53
C THR A 50 1.07 -11.61 6.44
N THR A 51 1.99 -11.21 7.32
CA THR A 51 2.62 -9.89 7.29
C THR A 51 3.55 -9.75 6.10
N VAL A 52 4.37 -10.79 5.84
CA VAL A 52 5.25 -10.80 4.67
C VAL A 52 4.43 -10.71 3.38
N ALA A 53 3.34 -11.47 3.27
CA ALA A 53 2.45 -11.41 2.12
C ALA A 53 1.82 -10.03 1.92
N ALA A 54 1.36 -9.38 3.00
CA ALA A 54 0.81 -8.03 2.95
C ALA A 54 1.85 -6.99 2.49
N LEU A 55 3.09 -7.09 2.98
CA LEU A 55 4.18 -6.20 2.57
C LEU A 55 4.57 -6.40 1.11
N LEU A 56 4.56 -7.65 0.61
CA LEU A 56 4.78 -7.95 -0.80
C LEU A 56 3.73 -7.31 -1.73
N VAL A 57 2.53 -7.02 -1.24
CA VAL A 57 1.49 -6.29 -1.99
C VAL A 57 1.64 -4.77 -1.81
N ALA A 58 1.92 -4.30 -0.59
CA ALA A 58 2.00 -2.88 -0.28
C ALA A 58 3.19 -2.19 -0.99
N ILE A 59 4.36 -2.82 -1.00
CA ILE A 59 5.59 -2.22 -1.55
C ILE A 59 5.44 -1.90 -3.05
N PRO A 60 5.04 -2.85 -3.93
CA PRO A 60 4.81 -2.54 -5.34
C PRO A 60 3.74 -1.47 -5.57
N ALA A 61 2.69 -1.45 -4.74
CA ALA A 61 1.64 -0.44 -4.85
C ALA A 61 2.17 0.98 -4.60
N VAL A 62 3.11 1.16 -3.66
CA VAL A 62 3.79 2.45 -3.40
C VAL A 62 4.56 2.93 -4.63
N PHE A 63 5.34 2.04 -5.27
CA PHE A 63 6.08 2.38 -6.49
C PHE A 63 5.14 2.80 -7.63
N GLY A 64 4.07 2.03 -7.86
CA GLY A 64 3.08 2.35 -8.88
C GLY A 64 2.39 3.69 -8.61
N TYR A 65 2.02 3.97 -7.36
CA TYR A 65 1.40 5.24 -6.99
C TYR A 65 2.33 6.44 -7.22
N ASN A 66 3.60 6.33 -6.80
CA ASN A 66 4.57 7.40 -6.98
C ASN A 66 4.88 7.67 -8.46
N TYR A 67 4.96 6.62 -9.28
CA TYR A 67 5.17 6.76 -10.72
C TYR A 67 4.02 7.53 -11.38
N LEU A 68 2.77 7.11 -11.13
CA LEU A 68 1.59 7.78 -11.67
C LEU A 68 1.50 9.23 -11.18
N LEU A 69 1.80 9.48 -9.90
CA LEU A 69 1.79 10.83 -9.34
C LEU A 69 2.83 11.73 -10.01
N SER A 70 4.02 11.21 -10.32
CA SER A 70 5.05 11.96 -11.04
C SER A 70 4.60 12.31 -12.46
N GLN A 71 4.00 11.35 -13.18
CA GLN A 71 3.47 11.58 -14.53
C GLN A 71 2.35 12.62 -14.53
N THR A 72 1.41 12.56 -13.58
CA THR A 72 0.35 13.58 -13.47
C THR A 72 0.92 14.97 -13.21
N LYS A 73 1.93 15.09 -12.36
CA LYS A 73 2.57 16.39 -12.09
C LYS A 73 3.25 16.97 -13.33
N GLN A 74 3.94 16.15 -14.11
CA GLN A 74 4.56 16.60 -15.36
C GLN A 74 3.48 17.09 -16.34
N MET A 75 2.39 16.33 -16.50
CA MET A 75 1.29 16.73 -17.38
C MET A 75 0.62 18.05 -16.95
N VAL A 76 0.52 18.30 -15.64
CA VAL A 76 0.01 19.58 -15.12
C VAL A 76 0.96 20.73 -15.46
N VAL A 77 2.27 20.55 -15.30
CA VAL A 77 3.27 21.56 -15.66
C VAL A 77 3.23 21.86 -17.16
N ASP A 78 3.10 20.83 -18.01
CA ASP A 78 3.00 21.01 -19.45
C ASP A 78 1.73 21.80 -19.84
N LEU A 79 0.60 21.53 -19.16
CA LEU A 79 -0.65 22.26 -19.34
C LEU A 79 -0.52 23.73 -18.91
N GLU A 80 0.12 23.99 -17.76
CA GLU A 80 0.39 25.34 -17.27
C GLU A 80 1.27 26.12 -18.26
N ASN A 81 2.34 25.51 -18.76
CA ASN A 81 3.20 26.11 -19.78
C ASN A 81 2.43 26.44 -21.06
N PHE A 82 1.56 25.54 -21.52
CA PHE A 82 0.72 25.77 -22.69
C PHE A 82 -0.26 26.93 -22.48
N ALA A 83 -0.90 27.00 -21.30
CA ALA A 83 -1.81 28.07 -20.95
C ALA A 83 -1.10 29.43 -20.91
N SER A 84 0.10 29.51 -20.31
CA SER A 84 0.92 30.72 -20.31
C SER A 84 1.28 31.16 -21.73
N ALA A 85 1.73 30.23 -22.58
CA ALA A 85 2.07 30.55 -23.97
C ALA A 85 0.86 31.06 -24.79
N LEU A 86 -0.35 30.53 -24.53
CA LEU A 86 -1.56 31.04 -25.16
C LEU A 86 -1.92 32.45 -24.68
N ILE A 87 -1.78 32.73 -23.38
CA ILE A 87 -2.04 34.07 -22.83
C ILE A 87 -1.08 35.08 -23.48
N ASP A 88 0.20 34.74 -23.56
CA ASP A 88 1.22 35.60 -24.18
C ASP A 88 0.89 35.89 -25.66
N GLN A 89 0.43 34.90 -26.43
CA GLN A 89 0.01 35.11 -27.82
C GLN A 89 -1.20 36.03 -27.95
N ILE A 90 -2.22 35.84 -27.11
CA ILE A 90 -3.42 36.69 -27.13
C ILE A 90 -3.07 38.12 -26.76
N GLU A 91 -2.19 38.33 -25.79
CA GLU A 91 -1.72 39.66 -25.39
C GLU A 91 -0.99 40.35 -26.55
N LEU A 92 -0.16 39.63 -27.30
CA LEU A 92 0.52 40.15 -28.48
C LEU A 92 -0.47 40.57 -29.58
N GLU A 93 -1.49 39.76 -29.87
CA GLU A 93 -2.52 40.10 -30.87
C GLU A 93 -3.39 41.29 -30.46
N LEU A 94 -3.56 41.53 -29.16
CA LEU A 94 -4.38 42.62 -28.63
C LEU A 94 -3.65 43.98 -28.60
N HIS A 95 -2.32 43.93 -28.67
CA HIS A 95 -1.44 45.10 -28.66
C HIS A 95 -1.02 45.58 -30.06
N GLU A 96 -1.39 44.86 -31.12
CA GLU A 96 -1.37 45.33 -32.53
C GLU A 96 -2.73 45.92 -32.96
#